data_AF-A0A7H8HWV5-F1
#
_entry.id   AF-A0A7H8HWV5-F1
#
_cell.length_a   1.000
_cell.length_b   1.000
_cell.length_c   1.000
_cell.angle_alpha   90.00
_cell.angle_beta   90.00
_cell.angle_gamma   90.00
#
_symmetry.space_group_name_H-M   'P 1'
#
loop_
_entity.id
_entity.type
_entity.pdbx_description
1 polymer ?
#
loop_
_entity_poly.entity_id
_entity_poly.type
_entity_poly.pdbx_seq_one_letter_code
_entity_poly.pdbx_strand_id
1 'polypeptide(L)'
;MFAIQLAGPDTDILRAGDRQLLAGARGDERSRSITFDGVRLTAVVTLTPATDGSVRLDGWISPPSALPIELRTAGGTLSTTADERGRFTFERVGRGVVQLLVHDNGTTMTPSMEV
;
A
#
# COMPACT_ATOMS: atom_id res chain seq x y z
N MET A 1 -24.36 13.18 21.97
CA MET A 1 -23.92 14.27 21.08
C MET A 1 -22.52 13.91 20.61
N PHE A 2 -22.39 13.46 19.36
CA PHE A 2 -21.07 13.13 18.77
C PHE A 2 -20.90 14.00 17.54
N ALA A 3 -20.03 15.00 17.64
CA ALA A 3 -19.56 15.77 16.50
C ALA A 3 -18.24 15.14 16.05
N ILE A 4 -18.28 14.33 15.00
CA ILE A 4 -17.07 14.00 14.24
C ILE A 4 -16.80 15.22 13.36
N GLN A 5 -15.93 16.10 13.85
CA GLN A 5 -15.40 17.21 13.05
C GLN A 5 -14.21 16.67 12.25
N LEU A 6 -14.49 16.12 11.07
CA LEU A 6 -13.45 15.76 10.12
C LEU A 6 -12.98 17.02 9.39
N ALA A 7 -12.11 17.79 10.05
CA ALA A 7 -11.32 18.82 9.38
C ALA A 7 -9.93 18.22 9.11
N GLY A 8 -9.76 17.62 7.93
CA GLY A 8 -8.51 17.01 7.47
C GLY A 8 -8.52 16.93 5.94
N PRO A 9 -7.34 16.90 5.29
CA PRO A 9 -7.17 17.03 3.84
C PRO A 9 -8.06 16.03 3.07
N ASP A 10 -8.33 16.33 1.79
CA ASP A 10 -9.09 15.49 0.85
C ASP A 10 -8.57 14.04 0.93
N THR A 11 -9.21 13.23 1.78
CA THR A 11 -8.75 11.89 2.14
C THR A 11 -9.61 10.92 1.38
N ASP A 12 -9.07 10.39 0.30
CA ASP A 12 -9.73 9.38 -0.50
C ASP A 12 -9.55 8.02 0.21
N ILE A 13 -10.59 7.59 0.90
CA ILE A 13 -10.61 6.31 1.61
C ILE A 13 -10.93 5.21 0.60
N LEU A 14 -9.87 4.63 0.04
CA LEU A 14 -9.98 3.60 -0.98
C LEU A 14 -9.98 2.22 -0.34
N ARG A 15 -11.08 1.50 -0.55
CA ARG A 15 -11.14 0.07 -0.21
C ARG A 15 -10.52 -0.71 -1.36
N ALA A 16 -9.60 -1.62 -1.04
CA ALA A 16 -9.01 -2.53 -2.03
C ALA A 16 -10.11 -3.19 -2.86
N GLY A 17 -10.13 -2.94 -4.17
CA GLY A 17 -10.84 -3.82 -5.09
C GLY A 17 -10.03 -5.10 -5.17
N ASP A 18 -10.47 -6.17 -4.50
CA ASP A 18 -9.83 -7.47 -4.57
C ASP A 18 -9.94 -7.99 -6.02
N ARG A 19 -8.92 -7.71 -6.82
CA ARG A 19 -8.73 -8.30 -8.12
C ARG A 19 -7.54 -9.24 -8.01
N GLN A 20 -7.78 -10.42 -7.44
CA GLN A 20 -6.85 -11.55 -7.47
C GLN A 20 -6.45 -11.88 -8.91
N LEU A 21 -5.37 -11.29 -9.41
CA LEU A 21 -4.66 -11.79 -10.58
C LEU A 21 -3.68 -12.85 -10.09
N LEU A 22 -4.10 -14.11 -10.24
CA LEU A 22 -3.29 -15.31 -10.00
C LEU A 22 -2.15 -15.36 -11.03
N ALA A 23 -1.04 -14.68 -10.76
CA ALA A 23 0.18 -14.81 -11.55
C ALA A 23 0.92 -16.08 -11.10
N GLY A 24 0.73 -17.18 -11.84
CA GLY A 24 1.41 -18.45 -11.58
C GLY A 24 2.84 -18.48 -12.13
N ALA A 25 3.79 -18.92 -11.31
CA ALA A 25 5.00 -19.64 -11.73
C ALA A 25 5.49 -20.49 -10.54
N ARG A 26 5.94 -21.71 -10.83
CA ARG A 26 6.14 -22.83 -9.89
C ARG A 26 7.07 -22.50 -8.70
N GLY A 27 6.59 -22.79 -7.49
CA GLY A 27 7.31 -22.66 -6.23
C GLY A 27 6.29 -22.32 -5.15
N ASP A 28 6.27 -23.08 -4.06
CA ASP A 28 5.25 -23.01 -3.02
C ASP A 28 5.36 -21.71 -2.20
N GLU A 29 4.95 -20.55 -2.75
CA GLU A 29 4.81 -19.26 -2.05
C GLU A 29 4.16 -18.23 -3.02
N ARG A 30 2.86 -17.95 -2.87
CA ARG A 30 2.06 -17.21 -3.87
C ARG A 30 2.20 -15.70 -3.69
N SER A 31 2.82 -15.00 -4.65
CA SER A 31 2.77 -13.54 -4.70
C SER A 31 1.35 -13.03 -5.02
N ARG A 32 0.90 -11.99 -4.32
CA ARG A 32 -0.44 -11.38 -4.49
C ARG A 32 -0.31 -9.94 -4.97
N SER A 33 -0.96 -9.58 -6.07
CA SER A 33 -1.00 -8.19 -6.56
C SER A 33 -2.36 -7.54 -6.27
N ILE A 34 -2.34 -6.32 -5.75
CA ILE A 34 -3.52 -5.56 -5.34
C ILE A 34 -3.43 -4.16 -5.95
N THR A 35 -4.52 -3.70 -6.56
CA THR A 35 -4.62 -2.35 -7.14
C THR A 35 -5.57 -1.50 -6.32
N PHE A 36 -5.18 -0.26 -6.08
CA PHE A 36 -5.95 0.79 -5.42
C PHE A 36 -6.12 1.96 -6.39
N ASP A 37 -7.35 2.22 -6.81
CA ASP A 37 -7.70 3.26 -7.77
C ASP A 37 -8.31 4.49 -7.10
N GLY A 38 -7.50 5.47 -6.73
CA GLY A 38 -7.96 6.76 -6.24
C GLY A 38 -8.36 7.74 -7.32
N VAL A 39 -9.06 8.80 -6.92
CA VAL A 39 -9.49 9.90 -7.82
C VAL A 39 -8.30 10.55 -8.55
N ARG A 40 -7.13 10.65 -7.89
CA ARG A 40 -5.92 11.31 -8.42
C ARG A 40 -4.74 10.37 -8.65
N LEU A 41 -4.68 9.28 -7.90
CA LEU A 41 -3.53 8.37 -7.87
C LEU A 41 -4.03 6.94 -7.91
N THR A 42 -3.38 6.11 -8.72
CA THR A 42 -3.50 4.66 -8.63
C THR A 42 -2.22 4.10 -8.02
N ALA A 43 -2.33 3.27 -7.01
CA ALA A 43 -1.22 2.47 -6.52
C ALA A 43 -1.46 0.99 -6.81
N VAL A 44 -0.42 0.28 -7.22
CA VAL A 44 -0.47 -1.17 -7.26
C VAL A 44 0.65 -1.69 -6.38
N VAL A 45 0.34 -2.72 -5.62
CA VAL A 45 1.29 -3.39 -4.74
C VAL A 45 1.34 -4.86 -5.07
N THR A 46 2.51 -5.45 -4.87
CA THR A 46 2.77 -6.87 -4.99
C THR A 46 3.38 -7.35 -3.70
N LEU A 47 2.71 -8.30 -3.07
CA LEU A 47 3.12 -8.95 -1.84
C LEU A 47 3.82 -10.25 -2.20
N THR A 48 5.06 -10.42 -1.78
CA THR A 48 5.84 -11.64 -2.01
C THR A 48 6.25 -12.21 -0.65
N PRO A 49 5.74 -13.39 -0.25
CA PRO A 49 6.19 -14.05 0.97
C PRO A 49 7.70 -14.28 0.95
N ALA A 50 8.35 -14.09 2.10
CA ALA A 50 9.74 -14.41 2.29
C ALA A 50 9.88 -15.63 3.23
N THR A 51 10.98 -16.36 3.05
CA THR A 51 11.30 -17.58 3.81
C THR A 51 11.54 -17.34 5.31
N ASP A 52 11.80 -16.09 5.72
CA ASP A 52 11.91 -15.69 7.14
C ASP A 52 10.55 -15.43 7.81
N GLY A 53 9.44 -15.65 7.09
CA GLY A 53 8.07 -15.45 7.56
C GLY A 53 7.56 -14.02 7.36
N SER A 54 8.40 -13.08 6.93
CA SER A 54 7.99 -11.74 6.52
C SER A 54 7.41 -11.72 5.11
N VAL A 55 6.90 -10.58 4.69
CA VAL A 55 6.43 -10.34 3.33
C VAL A 55 7.13 -9.11 2.78
N ARG A 56 7.66 -9.24 1.56
CA ARG A 56 8.17 -8.11 0.78
C ARG A 56 7.01 -7.45 0.06
N LEU A 57 6.86 -6.15 0.22
CA LEU A 57 5.86 -5.34 -0.45
C LEU A 57 6.55 -4.45 -1.47
N ASP A 58 6.34 -4.73 -2.75
CA ASP A 58 6.78 -3.88 -3.86
C ASP A 58 5.60 -3.08 -4.38
N GLY A 59 5.73 -1.77 -4.52
CA GLY A 59 4.66 -0.89 -4.94
C GLY A 59 5.06 0.08 -6.04
N TRP A 60 4.07 0.49 -6.84
CA TRP A 60 4.22 1.58 -7.80
C TRP A 60 3.01 2.49 -7.80
N ILE A 61 3.25 3.78 -8.05
CA ILE A 61 2.25 4.85 -8.09
C ILE A 61 2.16 5.39 -9.51
N SER A 62 0.93 5.65 -9.95
CA SER A 62 0.61 6.28 -11.22
C SER A 62 -0.34 7.47 -11.00
N PRO A 63 -0.05 8.65 -11.57
CA PRO A 63 1.17 9.03 -12.29
C PRO A 63 2.45 8.92 -11.43
N PRO A 64 3.63 8.67 -12.05
CA PRO A 64 4.88 8.50 -11.33
C PRO A 64 5.28 9.81 -10.64
N SER A 65 5.56 9.73 -9.34
CA SER A 65 5.96 10.87 -8.52
C SER A 65 6.74 10.40 -7.30
N ALA A 66 7.71 11.21 -6.88
CA ALA A 66 8.48 10.96 -5.68
C ALA A 66 7.68 11.41 -4.45
N LEU A 67 6.97 10.45 -3.83
CA LEU A 67 6.03 10.71 -2.74
C LEU A 67 6.42 9.96 -1.47
N PRO A 68 6.26 10.57 -0.27
CA PRO A 68 6.42 9.86 0.99
C PRO A 68 5.33 8.81 1.20
N ILE A 69 5.76 7.61 1.58
CA ILE A 69 4.92 6.44 1.77
C ILE A 69 5.06 5.94 3.20
N GLU A 70 3.95 5.74 3.88
CA GLU A 70 3.92 5.07 5.18
C GLU A 70 3.14 3.77 5.09
N LEU A 71 3.57 2.78 5.85
CA LEU A 71 2.89 1.51 6.01
C LEU A 71 2.68 1.26 7.51
N ARG A 72 1.43 1.37 7.95
CA ARG A 72 1.05 1.08 9.32
C ARG A 72 0.76 -0.41 9.44
N THR A 73 1.42 -1.05 10.39
CA THR A 73 1.28 -2.47 10.71
C THR A 73 0.92 -2.62 12.19
N ALA A 74 0.51 -3.82 12.61
CA ALA A 74 0.31 -4.12 14.03
C ALA A 74 1.59 -3.93 14.87
N GLY A 75 2.77 -4.08 14.27
CA GLY A 75 4.08 -3.94 14.92
C GLY A 75 4.63 -2.51 14.92
N GLY A 76 3.93 -1.55 14.32
CA GLY A 76 4.38 -0.15 14.19
C GLY A 76 4.28 0.39 12.77
N THR A 77 4.80 1.59 12.56
CA THR A 77 4.79 2.27 11.25
C THR A 77 6.15 2.13 10.58
N LEU A 78 6.13 1.71 9.32
CA LEU A 78 7.29 1.73 8.43
C LEU A 78 7.14 2.90 7.47
N SER A 79 8.24 3.55 7.11
CA SER A 79 8.23 4.68 6.16
C SER A 79 9.25 4.46 5.06
N THR A 80 8.90 4.85 3.85
CA THR A 80 9.78 4.87 2.68
C THR A 80 9.37 6.02 1.76
N THR A 81 10.11 6.24 0.68
CA THR A 81 9.78 7.25 -0.33
C THR A 81 9.74 6.58 -1.68
N ALA A 82 8.69 6.85 -2.46
CA ALA A 82 8.66 6.45 -3.85
C ALA A 82 9.72 7.22 -4.64
N ASP A 83 10.38 6.56 -5.58
CA ASP A 83 11.33 7.21 -6.48
C ASP A 83 10.62 8.09 -7.53
N GLU A 84 11.38 8.77 -8.39
CA GLU A 84 10.85 9.61 -9.47
C GLU A 84 10.00 8.81 -10.48
N ARG A 85 10.08 7.47 -10.47
CA ARG A 85 9.27 6.57 -11.28
C ARG A 85 8.04 6.07 -10.53
N GLY A 86 7.78 6.59 -9.33
CA GLY A 86 6.68 6.20 -8.45
C GLY A 86 6.87 4.85 -7.76
N ARG A 87 8.05 4.24 -7.80
CA ARG A 87 8.29 2.91 -7.22
C ARG A 87 8.76 2.99 -5.78
N PHE A 88 8.26 2.09 -4.93
CA PHE A 88 8.68 1.95 -3.54
C PHE A 88 8.71 0.49 -3.12
N THR A 89 9.50 0.16 -2.09
CA THR A 89 9.58 -1.20 -1.56
C THR A 89 9.71 -1.19 -0.04
N PHE A 90 9.02 -2.14 0.61
CA PHE A 90 9.26 -2.54 2.00
C PHE A 90 9.77 -3.98 2.02
N GLU A 91 11.02 -4.18 2.42
CA GLU A 91 11.68 -5.48 2.36
C GLU A 91 11.16 -6.48 3.40
N ARG A 92 10.73 -6.00 4.58
CA ARG A 92 10.21 -6.83 5.66
C ARG A 92 8.95 -6.24 6.29
N VAL A 93 7.81 -6.78 5.89
CA VAL A 93 6.51 -6.45 6.47
C VAL A 93 6.01 -7.65 7.28
N GLY A 94 5.53 -7.40 8.51
CA GLY A 94 4.87 -8.42 9.31
C GLY A 94 3.52 -8.80 8.71
N ARG A 95 3.14 -10.07 8.83
CA ARG A 95 1.85 -10.58 8.33
C ARG A 95 0.66 -9.94 9.08
N GLY A 96 -0.46 -9.83 8.39
CA GLY A 96 -1.72 -9.30 8.95
C GLY A 96 -2.19 -8.04 8.26
N VAL A 97 -3.14 -7.33 8.87
CA VAL A 97 -3.72 -6.12 8.29
C VAL A 97 -2.70 -4.99 8.34
N VAL A 98 -2.47 -4.37 7.19
CA VAL A 98 -1.63 -3.18 7.04
C VAL A 98 -2.42 -2.07 6.35
N GLN A 99 -2.05 -0.84 6.66
CA GLN A 99 -2.59 0.36 6.02
C GLN A 99 -1.46 1.08 5.29
N LEU A 100 -1.58 1.24 3.98
CA LEU A 100 -0.64 2.01 3.18
C LEU A 100 -1.15 3.46 3.11
N LEU A 101 -0.27 4.42 3.34
CA LEU A 101 -0.55 5.85 3.27
C LEU A 101 0.37 6.46 2.23
N VAL A 102 -0.22 7.08 1.22
CA VAL A 102 0.50 7.86 0.20
C VAL A 102 0.19 9.33 0.44
N HIS A 103 1.22 10.13 0.67
CA HIS A 103 1.09 11.57 0.94
C HIS A 103 1.42 12.36 -0.33
N ASP A 104 0.41 13.01 -0.92
CA ASP A 104 0.55 13.85 -2.11
C ASP A 104 0.07 15.27 -1.79
N ASN A 105 0.96 16.18 -1.37
CA ASN A 105 0.74 17.63 -1.17
C ASN A 105 -0.73 18.13 -1.02
N GLY A 106 -1.51 17.52 -0.12
CA GLY A 106 -2.93 17.85 0.13
C GLY A 106 -3.95 16.72 -0.08
N THR A 107 -3.53 15.58 -0.65
CA THR A 107 -4.31 14.35 -0.83
C THR A 107 -3.63 13.23 -0.01
N THR A 108 -4.40 12.48 0.77
CA THR A 108 -3.88 11.28 1.46
C THR A 108 -4.67 10.06 1.00
N MET A 109 -3.97 9.11 0.40
CA MET A 109 -4.54 7.83 -0.01
C MET A 109 -4.31 6.83 1.13
N THR A 110 -5.37 6.24 1.70
CA THR A 110 -5.23 5.34 2.88
C THR A 110 -5.81 3.94 2.69
N PRO A 111 -5.37 3.15 1.70
CA PRO A 111 -5.84 1.78 1.54
C PRO A 111 -5.45 0.86 2.69
N SER A 112 -6.33 -0.10 2.99
CA SER A 112 -6.07 -1.20 3.95
C SER A 112 -6.08 -2.54 3.20
N MET A 113 -5.12 -3.42 3.53
CA MET A 113 -4.98 -4.74 2.93
C MET A 113 -4.46 -5.77 3.93
N GLU A 114 -4.66 -7.05 3.62
CA GLU A 114 -4.08 -8.15 4.39
C GLU A 114 -2.80 -8.66 3.71
N VAL A 115 -1.73 -8.77 4.49
CA VAL A 115 -0.39 -9.21 4.07
C VAL A 115 -0.16 -10.66 4.45
#